data_AF-A0ABD3QJH5-F1
#
_entry.id   AF-A0ABD3QJH5-F1
#
_cell.length_a   1.000
_cell.length_b   1.000
_cell.length_c   1.000
_cell.angle_alpha   90.00
_cell.angle_beta   90.00
_cell.angle_gamma   90.00
#
_symmetry.space_group_name_H-M   'P 1'
#
loop_
_entity.id
_entity.type
_entity.pdbx_description
1 polymer ?
#
loop_
_entity_poly.entity_id
_entity_poly.type
_entity_poly.pdbx_seq_one_letter_code
_entity_poly.pdbx_strand_id
1 'polypeptide(L)'
;MRFLSRQVVLPLFLSYSVSAWSMWTGNPSPSSHPHKTRKQLFSTEQNPQESDVVLCTSADITENIRHESEQEMEKVAQYFHSKQSSIRLIKTKEELTSYMSSNNINNYLFDCDGVLYRGSDPMPDASQTMQSLLDNGKQVFFVTNNAGSSRSELKNKLEKVLSLPKGTLQEEMMIGSAFVAARYLRSLLINENKAIHKRVHVIGTAGLCQEMRNAGFDISGGPDDSPSGMSREELASYPFPEGEIDAVVIGLDNDFNYRKLCIATVLLQRNPQAVLVATNRDAFDLVGYDARHLPGNGALVSSVEVASGRTAINVGKPSPVLANWLMEEFNLNLDETMMIGDRLDTDVKFGNCSRMKCSALVLTGCTTVNEIEELMLRMEGDTNKEESREMIPTTIFPHVGYMVVNDT
;
A
#
# COMPACT_ATOMS: atom_id res chain seq x y z
N MET A 1 -30.79 5.57 -51.36
CA MET A 1 -30.04 6.60 -52.12
C MET A 1 -29.48 7.61 -51.13
N ARG A 2 -28.22 8.07 -51.32
CA ARG A 2 -27.57 9.34 -50.83
C ARG A 2 -28.21 10.02 -49.59
N PHE A 3 -27.52 10.35 -48.50
CA PHE A 3 -26.13 10.83 -48.25
C PHE A 3 -25.80 10.62 -46.73
N LEU A 4 -24.65 10.95 -46.12
CA LEU A 4 -23.38 11.60 -46.54
C LEU A 4 -22.23 11.06 -45.63
N SER A 5 -21.00 11.02 -46.13
CA SER A 5 -19.79 10.69 -45.33
C SER A 5 -19.17 11.93 -44.67
N ARG A 6 -18.74 11.84 -43.40
CA ARG A 6 -17.82 12.81 -42.79
C ARG A 6 -16.53 12.11 -42.36
N GLN A 7 -15.43 12.45 -43.03
CA GLN A 7 -14.08 12.21 -42.53
C GLN A 7 -13.79 13.21 -41.39
N VAL A 8 -13.08 12.75 -40.36
CA VAL A 8 -12.44 13.63 -39.38
C VAL A 8 -10.92 13.46 -39.53
N VAL A 9 -10.22 14.59 -39.55
CA VAL A 9 -8.80 14.69 -39.91
C VAL A 9 -7.93 14.46 -38.67
N LEU A 10 -6.94 13.56 -38.76
CA LEU A 10 -5.83 13.52 -37.80
C LEU A 10 -4.84 14.66 -38.09
N PRO A 11 -4.34 15.39 -37.08
CA PRO A 11 -3.15 16.19 -37.22
C PRO A 11 -1.90 15.29 -37.10
N LEU A 12 -1.12 15.18 -38.19
CA LEU A 12 0.28 14.75 -38.10
C LEU A 12 1.09 15.88 -37.46
N PHE A 13 1.97 15.56 -36.51
CA PHE A 13 3.09 16.44 -36.15
C PHE A 13 4.41 15.68 -36.04
N LEU A 14 5.27 15.98 -37.01
CA LEU A 14 6.74 16.05 -37.00
C LEU A 14 7.54 14.89 -36.37
N SER A 15 8.08 14.09 -37.29
CA SER A 15 9.33 13.34 -37.14
C SER A 15 10.52 14.21 -36.68
N TYR A 16 11.31 13.71 -35.74
CA TYR A 16 12.72 14.10 -35.59
C TYR A 16 13.62 12.90 -35.88
N SER A 17 14.40 13.01 -36.95
CA SER A 17 15.52 12.13 -37.26
C SER A 17 16.80 12.65 -36.59
N VAL A 18 17.46 11.84 -35.78
CA VAL A 18 18.90 11.99 -35.50
C VAL A 18 19.57 10.64 -35.64
N SER A 19 20.45 10.54 -36.63
CA SER A 19 21.32 9.40 -36.91
C SER A 19 22.73 9.62 -36.36
N ALA A 20 23.50 8.53 -36.19
CA ALA A 20 24.84 8.45 -35.59
C ALA A 20 24.82 8.63 -34.05
N TRP A 21 25.45 7.77 -33.25
CA TRP A 21 26.89 7.46 -33.27
C TRP A 21 27.22 5.96 -33.23
N SER A 22 28.40 5.61 -33.76
CA SER A 22 29.00 4.27 -33.74
C SER A 22 30.45 4.32 -33.26
N MET A 23 31.00 3.17 -32.85
CA MET A 23 32.34 2.96 -32.25
C MET A 23 32.39 3.41 -30.77
N TRP A 24 32.65 2.50 -29.81
CA TRP A 24 33.94 1.82 -29.66
C TRP A 24 33.81 0.31 -29.34
N THR A 25 34.59 -0.50 -30.06
CA THR A 25 34.87 -1.90 -29.72
C THR A 25 36.34 -2.02 -29.31
N GLY A 26 36.63 -2.58 -28.14
CA GLY A 26 38.03 -2.71 -27.68
C GLY A 26 38.20 -3.57 -26.44
N ASN A 27 38.54 -4.85 -26.66
CA ASN A 27 39.20 -5.77 -25.72
C ASN A 27 39.90 -6.83 -26.60
N PRO A 28 41.04 -7.45 -26.20
CA PRO A 28 41.09 -8.24 -24.95
C PRO A 28 42.44 -8.37 -24.20
N SER A 29 42.38 -8.46 -22.87
CA SER A 29 43.16 -9.40 -22.02
C SER A 29 44.71 -9.26 -21.91
N PRO A 30 45.42 -10.08 -21.08
CA PRO A 30 45.35 -10.04 -19.61
C PRO A 30 46.76 -9.98 -18.94
N SER A 31 46.85 -9.65 -17.65
CA SER A 31 48.07 -9.89 -16.85
C SER A 31 47.79 -10.19 -15.37
N SER A 32 48.76 -10.83 -14.72
CA SER A 32 48.59 -11.65 -13.51
C SER A 32 49.13 -11.04 -12.21
N HIS A 33 48.40 -11.23 -11.10
CA HIS A 33 48.79 -11.58 -9.70
C HIS A 33 50.10 -11.01 -9.05
N PRO A 34 50.26 -10.98 -7.70
CA PRO A 34 49.44 -11.63 -6.65
C PRO A 34 49.04 -10.73 -5.43
N HIS A 35 48.29 -11.34 -4.52
CA HIS A 35 47.95 -10.82 -3.18
C HIS A 35 49.16 -10.37 -2.34
N LYS A 36 48.97 -9.30 -1.54
CA LYS A 36 49.61 -9.16 -0.23
C LYS A 36 48.62 -8.67 0.83
N THR A 37 48.55 -9.43 1.92
CA THR A 37 47.82 -9.14 3.16
C THR A 37 48.38 -7.89 3.85
N ARG A 38 47.50 -7.03 4.39
CA ARG A 38 47.90 -5.94 5.30
C ARG A 38 47.08 -5.96 6.59
N LYS A 39 47.38 -6.93 7.46
CA LYS A 39 47.16 -6.77 8.91
C LYS A 39 48.22 -5.79 9.42
N GLN A 40 47.82 -4.67 10.03
CA GLN A 40 48.36 -4.19 11.31
C GLN A 40 47.83 -2.80 11.71
N LEU A 41 47.81 -2.59 13.03
CA LEU A 41 47.78 -1.30 13.74
C LEU A 41 46.47 -0.49 13.66
N PHE A 42 45.53 -0.85 14.54
CA PHE A 42 44.83 0.16 15.34
C PHE A 42 45.40 0.13 16.76
N SER A 43 45.98 1.24 17.18
CA SER A 43 46.41 1.49 18.55
C SER A 43 45.21 1.79 19.43
N THR A 44 45.29 1.35 20.70
CA THR A 44 44.32 1.70 21.74
C THR A 44 44.44 3.17 22.11
N GLU A 45 43.46 3.98 21.71
CA GLU A 45 43.18 5.27 22.34
C GLU A 45 41.74 5.24 22.88
N GLN A 46 41.61 5.33 24.20
CA GLN A 46 40.33 5.53 24.87
C GLN A 46 39.98 7.02 24.82
N ASN A 47 38.78 7.36 24.36
CA ASN A 47 38.11 8.61 24.73
C ASN A 47 36.58 8.44 24.53
N PRO A 48 35.74 9.30 25.13
CA PRO A 48 34.63 8.81 25.92
C PRO A 48 33.27 9.23 25.36
N GLN A 49 32.21 8.92 26.12
CA GLN A 49 30.79 9.14 25.79
C GLN A 49 30.25 8.14 24.77
N GLU A 50 30.07 6.89 25.22
CA GLU A 50 28.81 6.22 24.91
C GLU A 50 27.69 7.13 25.45
N SER A 51 26.96 7.78 24.55
CA SER A 51 25.70 8.42 24.92
C SER A 51 24.73 7.32 25.32
N ASP A 52 24.15 7.41 26.52
CA ASP A 52 23.06 6.55 26.95
C ASP A 52 21.91 6.66 25.94
N VAL A 53 21.87 5.73 24.98
CA VAL A 53 20.71 5.53 24.12
C VAL A 53 19.65 4.93 25.02
N VAL A 54 18.82 5.80 25.60
CA VAL A 54 17.65 5.40 26.36
C VAL A 54 16.78 4.54 25.46
N LEU A 55 16.82 3.22 25.70
CA LEU A 55 15.98 2.26 25.00
C LEU A 55 14.54 2.45 25.51
N CYS A 56 13.84 3.35 24.80
CA CYS A 56 12.41 3.62 24.95
C CYS A 56 11.65 2.29 24.91
N THR A 57 10.81 2.02 25.92
CA THR A 57 9.98 0.80 25.92
C THR A 57 8.82 0.96 24.93
N SER A 58 8.19 -0.15 24.53
CA SER A 58 6.99 -0.08 23.66
C SER A 58 5.85 0.73 24.29
N ALA A 59 5.75 0.74 25.63
CA ALA A 59 4.80 1.56 26.36
C ALA A 59 5.12 3.07 26.23
N ASP A 60 6.40 3.43 26.36
CA ASP A 60 6.85 4.82 26.17
C ASP A 60 6.62 5.28 24.72
N ILE A 61 6.89 4.42 23.73
CA ILE A 61 6.59 4.69 22.31
C ILE A 61 5.08 4.90 22.10
N THR A 62 4.24 4.02 22.65
CA THR A 62 2.78 4.12 22.52
C THR A 62 2.26 5.43 23.11
N GLU A 63 2.73 5.83 24.29
CA GLU A 63 2.26 7.05 24.96
C GLU A 63 2.80 8.33 24.29
N ASN A 64 4.01 8.31 23.73
CA ASN A 64 4.50 9.40 22.88
C ASN A 64 3.59 9.58 21.64
N ILE A 65 3.19 8.48 20.99
CA ILE A 65 2.29 8.52 19.82
C ILE A 65 0.90 9.06 20.19
N ARG A 66 0.39 8.74 21.39
CA ARG A 66 -0.83 9.37 21.94
C ARG A 66 -0.65 10.88 22.00
N HIS A 67 0.40 11.34 22.67
CA HIS A 67 0.64 12.77 22.87
C HIS A 67 0.87 13.53 21.56
N GLU A 68 1.62 12.96 20.62
CA GLU A 68 1.83 13.50 19.27
C GLU A 68 0.50 13.68 18.52
N SER A 69 -0.33 12.63 18.46
CA SER A 69 -1.61 12.67 17.73
C SER A 69 -2.65 13.60 18.37
N GLU A 70 -2.65 13.74 19.70
CA GLU A 70 -3.50 14.70 20.41
C GLU A 70 -3.03 16.15 20.17
N GLN A 71 -1.71 16.41 20.15
CA GLN A 71 -1.16 17.73 19.76
C GLN A 71 -1.46 18.09 18.29
N GLU A 72 -1.36 17.13 17.36
CA GLU A 72 -1.77 17.35 15.97
C GLU A 72 -3.28 17.66 15.88
N MET A 73 -4.11 17.00 16.69
CA MET A 73 -5.55 17.30 16.74
C MET A 73 -5.85 18.72 17.23
N GLU A 74 -5.05 19.26 18.17
CA GLU A 74 -5.17 20.67 18.57
C GLU A 74 -4.86 21.62 17.39
N LYS A 75 -3.82 21.34 16.60
CA LYS A 75 -3.46 22.12 15.41
C LYS A 75 -4.55 22.05 14.33
N VAL A 76 -5.06 20.85 14.02
CA VAL A 76 -6.23 20.66 13.14
C VAL A 76 -7.42 21.50 13.62
N ALA A 77 -7.71 21.46 14.93
CA ALA A 77 -8.81 22.21 15.51
C ALA A 77 -8.60 23.73 15.45
N GLN A 78 -7.37 24.23 15.57
CA GLN A 78 -7.05 25.66 15.42
C GLN A 78 -7.28 26.14 13.97
N TYR A 79 -6.82 25.37 12.97
CA TYR A 79 -7.06 25.69 11.56
C TYR A 79 -8.56 25.84 11.26
N PHE A 80 -9.34 24.82 11.60
CA PHE A 80 -10.78 24.81 11.32
C PHE A 80 -11.62 25.71 12.24
N HIS A 81 -11.12 26.16 13.39
CA HIS A 81 -11.85 27.15 14.21
C HIS A 81 -12.13 28.46 13.45
N SER A 82 -11.29 28.78 12.45
CA SER A 82 -11.44 29.97 11.60
C SER A 82 -12.25 29.75 10.31
N LYS A 83 -12.59 28.50 9.96
CA LYS A 83 -13.19 28.13 8.67
C LYS A 83 -14.42 27.22 8.84
N GLN A 84 -15.54 27.56 8.21
CA GLN A 84 -16.70 26.66 8.18
C GLN A 84 -16.39 25.41 7.35
N SER A 85 -16.30 24.26 8.02
CA SER A 85 -15.89 22.98 7.43
C SER A 85 -17.02 21.94 7.52
N SER A 86 -17.07 21.04 6.53
CA SER A 86 -17.94 19.85 6.55
C SER A 86 -17.35 18.69 7.35
N ILE A 87 -16.07 18.79 7.75
CA ILE A 87 -15.36 17.76 8.51
C ILE A 87 -15.78 17.83 9.98
N ARG A 88 -16.16 16.69 10.55
CA ARG A 88 -16.39 16.57 11.99
C ARG A 88 -15.07 16.37 12.72
N LEU A 89 -14.71 17.32 13.57
CA LEU A 89 -13.58 17.17 14.48
C LEU A 89 -14.08 16.57 15.79
N ILE A 90 -13.51 15.43 16.18
CA ILE A 90 -13.86 14.69 17.40
C ILE A 90 -12.70 14.81 18.38
N LYS A 91 -12.98 15.33 19.57
CA LYS A 91 -12.00 15.71 20.60
C LYS A 91 -12.10 14.88 21.87
N THR A 92 -13.18 14.11 22.05
CA THR A 92 -13.32 13.18 23.20
C THR A 92 -13.81 11.80 22.75
N LYS A 93 -13.64 10.79 23.62
CA LYS A 93 -14.10 9.43 23.33
C LYS A 93 -15.64 9.38 23.27
N GLU A 94 -16.32 10.13 24.14
CA GLU A 94 -17.78 10.23 24.20
C GLU A 94 -18.39 10.85 22.94
N GLU A 95 -17.71 11.84 22.34
CA GLU A 95 -18.11 12.41 21.05
C GLU A 95 -18.04 11.35 19.94
N LEU A 96 -16.99 10.52 19.92
CA LEU A 96 -16.85 9.44 18.93
C LEU A 96 -17.90 8.34 19.13
N THR A 97 -18.07 7.88 20.37
CA THR A 97 -19.09 6.88 20.75
C THR A 97 -20.49 7.37 20.36
N SER A 98 -20.80 8.64 20.63
CA SER A 98 -22.07 9.26 20.24
C SER A 98 -22.25 9.36 18.73
N TYR A 99 -21.17 9.71 18.00
CA TYR A 99 -21.19 9.78 16.54
C TYR A 99 -21.43 8.39 15.91
N MET A 100 -20.68 7.36 16.33
CA MET A 100 -20.84 5.99 15.84
C MET A 100 -22.25 5.46 16.09
N SER A 101 -22.78 5.68 17.31
CA SER A 101 -24.12 5.24 17.69
C SER A 101 -25.23 5.96 16.91
N SER A 102 -25.16 7.29 16.82
CA SER A 102 -26.17 8.09 16.11
C SER A 102 -26.16 7.92 14.59
N ASN A 103 -25.07 7.41 14.02
CA ASN A 103 -24.97 7.06 12.60
C ASN A 103 -25.18 5.57 12.31
N ASN A 104 -25.52 4.75 13.32
CA ASN A 104 -25.70 3.30 13.22
C ASN A 104 -24.48 2.58 12.60
N ILE A 105 -23.27 2.93 13.02
CA ILE A 105 -22.06 2.26 12.51
C ILE A 105 -21.99 0.84 13.09
N ASN A 106 -21.95 -0.14 12.18
CA ASN A 106 -21.88 -1.57 12.50
C ASN A 106 -20.69 -2.28 11.86
N ASN A 107 -20.16 -1.74 10.76
CA ASN A 107 -19.02 -2.33 10.02
C ASN A 107 -17.83 -1.38 10.07
N TYR A 108 -16.66 -1.91 10.44
CA TYR A 108 -15.44 -1.15 10.68
C TYR A 108 -14.29 -1.72 9.85
N LEU A 109 -13.78 -0.92 8.92
CA LEU A 109 -12.64 -1.25 8.07
C LEU A 109 -11.46 -0.41 8.53
N PHE A 110 -10.45 -1.05 9.11
CA PHE A 110 -9.24 -0.39 9.59
C PHE A 110 -8.10 -0.62 8.60
N ASP A 111 -7.30 0.41 8.28
CA ASP A 111 -5.89 0.14 7.93
C ASP A 111 -5.13 -0.39 9.17
N CYS A 112 -3.90 -0.86 8.96
CA CYS A 112 -3.07 -1.49 9.97
C CYS A 112 -1.88 -0.62 10.38
N ASP A 113 -1.05 -0.19 9.42
CA ASP A 113 0.23 0.46 9.65
C ASP A 113 0.00 1.97 9.80
N GLY A 114 0.18 2.53 11.01
CA GLY A 114 -0.19 3.91 11.34
C GLY A 114 -1.57 4.07 11.98
N VAL A 115 -2.40 3.01 11.98
CA VAL A 115 -3.77 3.02 12.53
C VAL A 115 -3.96 2.05 13.70
N LEU A 116 -3.38 0.85 13.62
CA LEU A 116 -3.43 -0.17 14.68
C LEU A 116 -2.08 -0.44 15.32
N TYR A 117 -0.99 -0.20 14.59
CA TYR A 117 0.38 -0.30 15.09
C TYR A 117 1.36 0.51 14.24
N ARG A 118 2.56 0.79 14.76
CA ARG A 118 3.70 1.37 14.03
C ARG A 118 4.88 0.40 14.20
N GLY A 119 5.25 -0.31 13.14
CA GLY A 119 6.25 -1.37 13.21
C GLY A 119 5.80 -2.56 14.08
N SER A 120 6.35 -2.66 15.29
CA SER A 120 6.01 -3.69 16.31
C SER A 120 5.12 -3.18 17.43
N ASP A 121 4.92 -1.88 17.53
CA ASP A 121 4.33 -1.21 18.70
C ASP A 121 2.86 -0.87 18.41
N PRO A 122 1.91 -1.22 19.30
CA PRO A 122 0.49 -0.97 19.07
C PRO A 122 0.16 0.53 19.10
N MET A 123 -0.93 0.93 18.43
CA MET A 123 -1.50 2.27 18.60
C MET A 123 -2.15 2.43 19.98
N PRO A 124 -2.27 3.67 20.50
CA PRO A 124 -2.80 3.90 21.84
C PRO A 124 -4.23 3.38 21.98
N ASP A 125 -4.44 2.56 23.00
CA ASP A 125 -5.66 1.79 23.34
C ASP A 125 -6.23 0.89 22.21
N ALA A 126 -5.44 0.53 21.19
CA ALA A 126 -5.90 -0.24 20.04
C ALA A 126 -6.41 -1.65 20.40
N SER A 127 -5.79 -2.30 21.39
CA SER A 127 -6.21 -3.62 21.90
C SER A 127 -7.61 -3.56 22.52
N GLN A 128 -7.83 -2.58 23.40
CA GLN A 128 -9.10 -2.32 24.07
C GLN A 128 -10.19 -1.95 23.07
N THR A 129 -9.84 -1.18 22.04
CA THR A 129 -10.73 -0.82 20.94
C THR A 129 -11.20 -2.06 20.16
N MET A 130 -10.27 -2.94 19.77
CA MET A 130 -10.64 -4.19 19.07
C MET A 130 -11.51 -5.08 19.95
N GLN A 131 -11.15 -5.27 21.22
CA GLN A 131 -11.93 -6.10 22.14
C GLN A 131 -13.36 -5.55 22.32
N SER A 132 -13.50 -4.24 22.58
CA SER A 132 -14.80 -3.56 22.71
C SER A 132 -15.70 -3.72 21.47
N LEU A 133 -15.14 -3.58 20.27
CA LEU A 133 -15.88 -3.77 19.02
C LEU A 133 -16.34 -5.22 18.82
N LEU A 134 -15.46 -6.19 19.08
CA LEU A 134 -15.77 -7.62 18.94
C LEU A 134 -16.79 -8.11 19.97
N ASP A 135 -16.65 -7.69 21.23
CA ASP A 135 -17.58 -8.04 22.32
C ASP A 135 -18.98 -7.46 22.06
N ASN A 136 -19.06 -6.28 21.43
CA ASN A 136 -20.32 -5.65 20.99
C ASN A 136 -20.83 -6.17 19.62
N GLY A 137 -20.28 -7.28 19.12
CA GLY A 137 -20.76 -7.96 17.91
C GLY A 137 -20.61 -7.16 16.62
N LYS A 138 -19.71 -6.16 16.58
CA LYS A 138 -19.45 -5.34 15.39
C LYS A 138 -18.64 -6.12 14.36
N GLN A 139 -18.89 -5.87 13.07
CA GLN A 139 -18.09 -6.45 12.00
C GLN A 139 -16.80 -5.66 11.84
N VAL A 140 -15.65 -6.33 11.94
CA VAL A 140 -14.32 -5.71 11.89
C VAL A 140 -13.48 -6.36 10.79
N PHE A 141 -12.88 -5.54 9.94
CA PHE A 141 -12.00 -5.95 8.84
C PHE A 141 -10.70 -5.12 8.85
N PHE A 142 -9.60 -5.79 8.53
CA PHE A 142 -8.25 -5.21 8.48
C PHE A 142 -7.83 -5.07 7.02
N VAL A 143 -8.06 -3.89 6.46
CA VAL A 143 -7.92 -3.56 5.03
C VAL A 143 -6.63 -2.81 4.80
N THR A 144 -5.56 -3.52 4.43
CA THR A 144 -4.23 -2.94 4.27
C THR A 144 -3.69 -3.04 2.84
N ASN A 145 -3.05 -1.96 2.39
CA ASN A 145 -2.31 -1.95 1.13
C ASN A 145 -0.99 -2.73 1.21
N ASN A 146 -0.53 -3.14 2.39
CA ASN A 146 0.70 -3.91 2.57
C ASN A 146 0.58 -5.33 1.97
N ALA A 147 1.43 -5.63 0.99
CA ALA A 147 1.53 -6.94 0.32
C ALA A 147 2.65 -7.84 0.90
N GLY A 148 3.24 -7.45 2.03
CA GLY A 148 4.38 -8.13 2.67
C GLY A 148 4.04 -9.46 3.34
N SER A 149 2.76 -9.71 3.63
CA SER A 149 2.29 -10.85 4.43
C SER A 149 1.06 -11.51 3.80
N SER A 150 0.98 -12.83 3.93
CA SER A 150 -0.25 -13.58 3.74
C SER A 150 -1.29 -13.25 4.83
N ARG A 151 -2.56 -13.63 4.62
CA ARG A 151 -3.64 -13.42 5.60
C ARG A 151 -3.36 -14.08 6.94
N SER A 152 -2.83 -15.29 6.92
CA SER A 152 -2.46 -16.02 8.15
C SER A 152 -1.30 -15.34 8.89
N GLU A 153 -0.31 -14.79 8.17
CA GLU A 153 0.77 -13.99 8.77
C GLU A 153 0.26 -12.65 9.33
N LEU A 154 -0.62 -11.94 8.60
CA LEU A 154 -1.24 -10.69 9.06
C LEU A 154 -2.10 -10.91 10.31
N LYS A 155 -2.91 -11.96 10.36
CA LYS A 155 -3.66 -12.38 11.55
C LYS A 155 -2.72 -12.61 12.74
N ASN A 156 -1.68 -13.43 12.56
CA ASN A 156 -0.73 -13.72 13.64
C ASN A 156 0.03 -12.46 14.09
N LYS A 157 0.34 -11.53 13.18
CA LYS A 157 0.95 -10.22 13.50
C LYS A 157 -0.01 -9.38 14.34
N LEU A 158 -1.26 -9.22 13.92
CA LEU A 158 -2.27 -8.42 14.62
C LEU A 158 -2.58 -8.98 16.01
N GLU A 159 -2.83 -10.29 16.15
CA GLU A 159 -3.04 -10.93 17.45
C GLU A 159 -1.85 -10.68 18.39
N LYS A 160 -0.62 -10.81 17.89
CA LYS A 160 0.59 -10.57 18.68
C LYS A 160 0.77 -9.10 19.08
N VAL A 161 0.68 -8.16 18.14
CA VAL A 161 0.96 -6.73 18.38
C VAL A 161 -0.12 -6.11 19.27
N LEU A 162 -1.39 -6.46 19.05
CA LEU A 162 -2.50 -6.02 19.87
C LEU A 162 -2.65 -6.83 21.18
N SER A 163 -1.73 -7.76 21.46
CA SER A 163 -1.74 -8.64 22.65
C SER A 163 -3.06 -9.40 22.86
N LEU A 164 -3.75 -9.73 21.77
CA LEU A 164 -5.01 -10.48 21.80
C LEU A 164 -4.72 -11.99 21.97
N PRO A 165 -5.60 -12.76 22.62
CA PRO A 165 -5.51 -14.21 22.65
C PRO A 165 -5.45 -14.82 21.25
N LYS A 166 -4.65 -15.87 21.07
CA LYS A 166 -4.54 -16.55 19.78
C LYS A 166 -5.88 -17.16 19.37
N GLY A 167 -6.34 -16.84 18.17
CA GLY A 167 -7.62 -17.29 17.62
C GLY A 167 -8.78 -16.32 17.87
N THR A 168 -8.55 -15.18 18.52
CA THR A 168 -9.55 -14.10 18.63
C THR A 168 -9.95 -13.55 17.26
N LEU A 169 -8.98 -13.36 16.35
CA LEU A 169 -9.24 -12.85 15.00
C LEU A 169 -9.46 -14.00 14.01
N GLN A 170 -10.24 -13.79 12.96
CA GLN A 170 -10.45 -14.78 11.89
C GLN A 170 -9.71 -14.38 10.60
N GLU A 171 -9.42 -15.33 9.71
CA GLU A 171 -8.66 -15.03 8.47
C GLU A 171 -9.49 -14.26 7.44
N GLU A 172 -10.81 -14.36 7.52
CA GLU A 172 -11.78 -13.63 6.71
C GLU A 172 -11.74 -12.13 7.00
N MET A 173 -11.34 -11.74 8.21
CA MET A 173 -11.13 -10.34 8.59
C MET A 173 -9.86 -9.74 7.95
N MET A 174 -8.97 -10.56 7.38
CA MET A 174 -7.66 -10.13 6.88
C MET A 174 -7.71 -9.79 5.39
N ILE A 175 -7.74 -8.50 5.09
CA ILE A 175 -7.91 -7.96 3.74
C ILE A 175 -6.61 -7.29 3.28
N GLY A 176 -5.53 -8.07 3.21
CA GLY A 176 -4.24 -7.62 2.68
C GLY A 176 -4.24 -7.59 1.15
N SER A 177 -3.63 -6.56 0.55
CA SER A 177 -3.59 -6.37 -0.91
C SER A 177 -2.99 -7.54 -1.70
N ALA A 178 -2.09 -8.33 -1.09
CA ALA A 178 -1.57 -9.57 -1.65
C ALA A 178 -2.68 -10.62 -1.93
N PHE A 179 -3.54 -10.85 -0.93
CA PHE A 179 -4.70 -11.73 -1.07
C PHE A 179 -5.71 -11.16 -2.08
N VAL A 180 -5.96 -9.86 -2.04
CA VAL A 180 -6.87 -9.19 -2.98
C VAL A 180 -6.38 -9.37 -4.43
N ALA A 181 -5.08 -9.25 -4.69
CA ALA A 181 -4.49 -9.49 -6.01
C ALA A 181 -4.65 -10.94 -6.47
N ALA A 182 -4.35 -11.92 -5.61
CA ALA A 182 -4.49 -13.34 -5.91
C ALA A 182 -5.95 -13.73 -6.20
N ARG A 183 -6.89 -13.23 -5.38
CA ARG A 183 -8.33 -13.41 -5.56
C ARG A 183 -8.85 -12.74 -6.84
N TYR A 184 -8.42 -11.50 -7.12
CA TYR A 184 -8.78 -10.77 -8.32
C TYR A 184 -8.36 -11.51 -9.59
N LEU A 185 -7.09 -11.93 -9.67
CA LEU A 185 -6.59 -12.72 -10.80
C LEU A 185 -7.35 -14.03 -10.97
N ARG A 186 -7.64 -14.73 -9.87
CA ARG A 186 -8.39 -15.99 -9.92
C ARG A 186 -9.81 -15.79 -10.47
N SER A 187 -10.49 -14.73 -10.04
CA SER A 187 -11.82 -14.38 -10.55
C SER A 187 -11.78 -14.02 -12.03
N LEU A 188 -10.83 -13.15 -12.43
CA LEU A 188 -10.66 -12.70 -13.82
C LEU A 188 -10.42 -13.88 -14.77
N LEU A 189 -9.43 -14.73 -14.46
CA LEU A 189 -9.02 -15.82 -15.34
C LEU A 189 -10.07 -16.95 -15.44
N ILE A 190 -10.84 -17.20 -14.37
CA ILE A 190 -11.96 -18.15 -14.40
C ILE A 190 -13.11 -17.60 -15.26
N ASN A 191 -13.51 -16.34 -15.04
CA ASN A 191 -14.69 -15.75 -15.69
C ASN A 191 -14.51 -15.54 -17.20
N GLU A 192 -13.28 -15.28 -17.66
CA GLU A 192 -12.98 -15.14 -19.09
C GLU A 192 -12.94 -16.48 -19.86
N ASN A 193 -13.10 -17.62 -19.17
CA ASN A 193 -13.12 -18.96 -19.76
C ASN A 193 -11.88 -19.27 -20.64
N LYS A 194 -10.77 -18.58 -20.36
CA LYS A 194 -9.48 -18.73 -21.06
C LYS A 194 -8.85 -20.07 -20.71
N ALA A 195 -7.97 -20.57 -21.57
CA ALA A 195 -7.10 -21.69 -21.25
C ALA A 195 -6.04 -21.23 -20.23
N ILE A 196 -6.42 -21.17 -18.95
CA ILE A 196 -5.58 -20.66 -17.87
C ILE A 196 -4.33 -21.55 -17.74
N HIS A 197 -3.14 -21.01 -18.01
CA HIS A 197 -1.89 -21.73 -17.74
C HIS A 197 -1.59 -21.80 -16.24
N LYS A 198 -2.26 -20.95 -15.45
CA LYS A 198 -2.12 -20.69 -14.02
C LYS A 198 -0.74 -20.14 -13.66
N ARG A 199 -0.03 -19.54 -14.62
CA ARG A 199 1.35 -19.09 -14.45
C ARG A 199 1.42 -17.61 -14.16
N VAL A 200 1.91 -17.26 -12.99
CA VAL A 200 2.05 -15.87 -12.53
C VAL A 200 3.52 -15.56 -12.27
N HIS A 201 3.99 -14.41 -12.75
CA HIS A 201 5.29 -13.88 -12.36
C HIS A 201 5.11 -12.80 -11.28
N VAL A 202 5.87 -12.89 -10.20
CA VAL A 202 5.73 -12.03 -9.02
C VAL A 202 6.99 -11.18 -8.84
N ILE A 203 6.79 -9.88 -8.75
CA ILE A 203 7.72 -8.93 -8.12
C ILE A 203 7.12 -8.64 -6.75
N GLY A 204 7.87 -8.87 -5.67
CA GLY A 204 7.35 -8.75 -4.31
C GLY A 204 7.84 -9.81 -3.33
N THR A 205 7.35 -9.70 -2.10
CA THR A 205 7.74 -10.53 -0.96
C THR A 205 7.27 -11.99 -1.01
N ALA A 206 7.77 -12.80 -0.07
CA ALA A 206 7.29 -14.15 0.18
C ALA A 206 5.79 -14.22 0.53
N GLY A 207 5.22 -13.22 1.21
CA GLY A 207 3.79 -13.20 1.56
C GLY A 207 2.89 -13.10 0.33
N LEU A 208 3.24 -12.22 -0.62
CA LEU A 208 2.58 -12.14 -1.93
C LEU A 208 2.71 -13.44 -2.73
N CYS A 209 3.90 -14.04 -2.74
CA CYS A 209 4.14 -15.34 -3.35
C CYS A 209 3.23 -16.43 -2.74
N GLN A 210 3.04 -16.42 -1.41
CA GLN A 210 2.22 -17.40 -0.73
C GLN A 210 0.73 -17.24 -1.05
N GLU A 211 0.20 -16.02 -1.11
CA GLU A 211 -1.21 -15.79 -1.51
C GLU A 211 -1.48 -16.24 -2.94
N MET A 212 -0.55 -16.03 -3.87
CA MET A 212 -0.67 -16.54 -5.25
C MET A 212 -0.72 -18.07 -5.29
N ARG A 213 0.14 -18.76 -4.52
CA ARG A 213 0.07 -20.23 -4.39
C ARG A 213 -1.23 -20.70 -3.73
N ASN A 214 -1.71 -19.99 -2.70
CA ASN A 214 -2.99 -20.30 -2.03
C ASN A 214 -4.19 -20.17 -2.99
N ALA A 215 -4.13 -19.23 -3.96
CA ALA A 215 -5.13 -19.10 -5.02
C ALA A 215 -5.01 -20.19 -6.11
N GLY A 216 -3.97 -21.03 -6.08
CA GLY A 216 -3.74 -22.13 -7.01
C GLY A 216 -2.95 -21.75 -8.26
N PHE A 217 -2.08 -20.74 -8.18
CA PHE A 217 -1.16 -20.36 -9.25
C PHE A 217 0.23 -21.01 -9.10
N ASP A 218 0.79 -21.43 -10.23
CA ASP A 218 2.20 -21.75 -10.39
C ASP A 218 2.98 -20.44 -10.55
N ILE A 219 3.91 -20.17 -9.63
CA ILE A 219 4.59 -18.86 -9.58
C ILE A 219 6.06 -18.90 -10.00
N SER A 220 6.55 -17.76 -10.46
CA SER A 220 7.98 -17.47 -10.67
C SER A 220 8.33 -16.07 -10.15
N GLY A 221 9.61 -15.79 -9.91
CA GLY A 221 10.06 -14.54 -9.28
C GLY A 221 9.94 -14.59 -7.76
N GLY A 222 9.70 -13.43 -7.14
CA GLY A 222 9.66 -13.26 -5.67
C GLY A 222 10.98 -12.77 -5.07
N PRO A 223 11.26 -13.07 -3.79
CA PRO A 223 12.47 -12.59 -3.10
C PRO A 223 13.77 -13.26 -3.58
N ASP A 224 13.72 -14.53 -4.01
CA ASP A 224 14.89 -15.39 -4.24
C ASP A 224 15.67 -15.12 -5.55
N ASP A 225 15.61 -13.90 -6.09
CA ASP A 225 16.15 -13.53 -7.40
C ASP A 225 17.59 -12.98 -7.31
N SER A 226 18.55 -13.71 -7.86
CA SER A 226 19.97 -13.32 -7.93
C SER A 226 20.56 -13.73 -9.29
N PRO A 227 21.46 -12.93 -9.91
CA PRO A 227 22.00 -11.62 -9.48
C PRO A 227 20.99 -10.47 -9.59
N SER A 228 21.30 -9.28 -9.06
CA SER A 228 20.45 -8.09 -9.19
C SER A 228 20.58 -7.35 -10.54
N GLY A 229 21.65 -7.61 -11.28
CA GLY A 229 21.93 -7.02 -12.58
C GLY A 229 21.47 -7.86 -13.77
N MET A 230 21.42 -7.22 -14.94
CA MET A 230 21.17 -7.87 -16.22
C MET A 230 21.82 -7.11 -17.37
N SER A 231 22.85 -7.71 -17.98
CA SER A 231 23.47 -7.21 -19.22
C SER A 231 22.60 -7.48 -20.45
N ARG A 232 22.96 -6.90 -21.59
CA ARG A 232 22.30 -7.16 -22.88
C ARG A 232 22.46 -8.61 -23.31
N GLU A 233 23.67 -9.15 -23.12
CA GLU A 233 24.05 -10.52 -23.46
C GLU A 233 23.37 -11.53 -22.53
N GLU A 234 23.28 -11.21 -21.23
CA GLU A 234 22.53 -12.00 -20.25
C GLU A 234 21.04 -12.04 -20.58
N LEU A 235 20.41 -10.90 -20.91
CA LEU A 235 19.00 -10.87 -21.30
C LEU A 235 18.76 -11.61 -22.63
N ALA A 236 19.63 -11.43 -23.62
CA ALA A 236 19.53 -12.09 -24.92
C ALA A 236 19.71 -13.62 -24.85
N SER A 237 20.38 -14.13 -23.81
CA SER A 237 20.57 -15.56 -23.55
C SER A 237 19.76 -16.10 -22.37
N TYR A 238 18.88 -15.29 -21.76
CA TYR A 238 18.15 -15.67 -20.56
C TYR A 238 17.20 -16.85 -20.86
N PRO A 239 17.27 -17.96 -20.10
CA PRO A 239 16.49 -19.17 -20.35
C PRO A 239 15.06 -19.02 -19.79
N PHE A 240 14.27 -18.15 -20.43
CA PHE A 240 12.84 -18.00 -20.11
C PHE A 240 12.13 -19.35 -20.30
N PRO A 241 11.32 -19.83 -19.32
CA PRO A 241 10.60 -21.09 -19.43
C PRO A 241 9.71 -21.20 -20.66
N GLU A 242 9.42 -22.43 -21.10
CA GLU A 242 8.52 -22.68 -22.22
C GLU A 242 7.05 -22.35 -21.87
N GLY A 243 6.41 -21.58 -22.73
CA GLY A 243 5.01 -21.17 -22.62
C GLY A 243 4.79 -19.85 -21.87
N GLU A 244 3.55 -19.35 -21.98
CA GLU A 244 3.16 -18.01 -21.58
C GLU A 244 2.69 -17.93 -20.12
N ILE A 245 3.03 -16.81 -19.46
CA ILE A 245 2.39 -16.39 -18.20
C ILE A 245 1.01 -15.79 -18.47
N ASP A 246 0.09 -15.93 -17.52
CA ASP A 246 -1.23 -15.30 -17.56
C ASP A 246 -1.18 -13.90 -16.93
N ALA A 247 -0.27 -13.65 -15.98
CA ALA A 247 -0.13 -12.35 -15.30
C ALA A 247 1.27 -12.06 -14.76
N VAL A 248 1.58 -10.77 -14.64
CA VAL A 248 2.63 -10.23 -13.75
C VAL A 248 1.96 -9.50 -12.60
N VAL A 249 2.38 -9.77 -11.37
CA VAL A 249 1.91 -9.06 -10.17
C VAL A 249 3.08 -8.33 -9.51
N ILE A 250 2.86 -7.06 -9.16
CA ILE A 250 3.82 -6.19 -8.50
C ILE A 250 3.28 -5.79 -7.13
N GLY A 251 3.94 -6.28 -6.09
CA GLY A 251 3.88 -5.73 -4.74
C GLY A 251 5.24 -5.23 -4.29
N LEU A 252 5.28 -4.59 -3.12
CA LEU A 252 6.51 -4.01 -2.58
C LEU A 252 7.62 -5.07 -2.47
N ASP A 253 8.80 -4.72 -2.97
CA ASP A 253 9.97 -5.57 -3.08
C ASP A 253 11.21 -4.75 -2.74
N ASN A 254 11.74 -4.92 -1.53
CA ASN A 254 12.92 -4.17 -1.06
C ASN A 254 14.19 -4.56 -1.83
N ASP A 255 14.17 -5.72 -2.51
CA ASP A 255 15.24 -6.22 -3.38
C ASP A 255 14.88 -6.02 -4.86
N PHE A 256 13.96 -5.10 -5.17
CA PHE A 256 13.63 -4.71 -6.54
C PHE A 256 14.87 -4.23 -7.28
N ASN A 257 15.07 -4.76 -8.49
CA ASN A 257 16.30 -4.56 -9.22
C ASN A 257 16.09 -4.64 -10.74
N TYR A 258 17.13 -4.28 -11.50
CA TYR A 258 17.05 -4.19 -12.95
C TYR A 258 16.76 -5.54 -13.62
N ARG A 259 17.23 -6.66 -13.03
CA ARG A 259 16.91 -8.01 -13.53
C ARG A 259 15.43 -8.31 -13.43
N LYS A 260 14.80 -8.10 -12.26
CA LYS A 260 13.35 -8.29 -12.05
C LYS A 260 12.55 -7.46 -13.06
N LEU A 261 12.92 -6.20 -13.25
CA LEU A 261 12.32 -5.30 -14.24
C LEU A 261 12.42 -5.84 -15.68
N CYS A 262 13.61 -6.28 -16.11
CA CYS A 262 13.81 -6.83 -17.45
C CYS A 262 13.04 -8.14 -17.69
N ILE A 263 13.03 -9.05 -16.72
CA ILE A 263 12.29 -10.33 -16.80
C ILE A 263 10.79 -10.05 -16.95
N ALA A 264 10.20 -9.25 -16.07
CA ALA A 264 8.79 -8.89 -16.13
C ALA A 264 8.42 -8.21 -17.45
N THR A 265 9.27 -7.30 -17.95
CA THR A 265 9.07 -6.61 -19.23
C THR A 265 9.02 -7.58 -20.41
N VAL A 266 9.96 -8.53 -20.49
CA VAL A 266 9.96 -9.53 -21.59
C VAL A 266 8.82 -10.54 -21.44
N LEU A 267 8.41 -10.91 -20.23
CA LEU A 267 7.26 -11.77 -20.01
C LEU A 267 5.94 -11.09 -20.49
N LEU A 268 5.76 -9.80 -20.21
CA LEU A 268 4.63 -9.00 -20.72
C LEU A 268 4.69 -8.78 -22.24
N GLN A 269 5.89 -8.74 -22.82
CA GLN A 269 6.09 -8.65 -24.28
C GLN A 269 5.73 -9.97 -24.98
N ARG A 270 6.05 -11.11 -24.37
CA ARG A 270 5.81 -12.45 -24.92
C ARG A 270 4.33 -12.80 -25.01
N ASN A 271 3.53 -12.41 -24.01
CA ASN A 271 2.08 -12.57 -24.03
C ASN A 271 1.36 -11.21 -23.91
N PRO A 272 0.90 -10.62 -25.03
CA PRO A 272 0.11 -9.38 -25.01
C PRO A 272 -1.20 -9.47 -24.21
N GLN A 273 -1.74 -10.67 -23.99
CA GLN A 273 -2.93 -10.90 -23.17
C GLN A 273 -2.63 -11.04 -21.67
N ALA A 274 -1.35 -11.18 -21.29
CA ALA A 274 -0.97 -11.27 -19.89
C ALA A 274 -1.37 -9.98 -19.14
N VAL A 275 -1.97 -10.14 -17.97
CA VAL A 275 -2.49 -9.04 -17.16
C VAL A 275 -1.37 -8.49 -16.28
N LEU A 276 -1.26 -7.16 -16.20
CA LEU A 276 -0.37 -6.50 -15.25
C LEU A 276 -1.19 -6.04 -14.05
N VAL A 277 -0.84 -6.49 -12.84
CA VAL A 277 -1.56 -6.18 -11.59
C VAL A 277 -0.61 -5.52 -10.60
N ALA A 278 -1.06 -4.43 -9.98
CA ALA A 278 -0.39 -3.77 -8.87
C ALA A 278 -1.18 -4.04 -7.57
N THR A 279 -0.53 -4.51 -6.52
CA THR A 279 -1.18 -4.75 -5.22
C THR A 279 -1.67 -3.44 -4.61
N ASN A 280 -0.87 -2.37 -4.72
CA ASN A 280 -1.23 -1.00 -4.39
C ASN A 280 -0.42 -0.03 -5.29
N ARG A 281 -0.65 1.28 -5.17
CA ARG A 281 0.13 2.32 -5.89
C ARG A 281 0.75 3.37 -4.96
N ASP A 282 0.89 3.03 -3.68
CA ASP A 282 1.33 3.92 -2.61
C ASP A 282 2.73 4.44 -2.93
N ALA A 283 2.92 5.76 -2.87
CA ALA A 283 4.13 6.41 -3.35
C ALA A 283 5.32 6.19 -2.41
N PHE A 284 5.07 6.21 -1.11
CA PHE A 284 6.05 6.01 -0.05
C PHE A 284 5.37 5.52 1.24
N ASP A 285 6.18 4.99 2.15
CA ASP A 285 5.84 4.77 3.55
C ASP A 285 6.74 5.64 4.46
N LEU A 286 6.27 5.98 5.65
CA LEU A 286 7.06 6.73 6.63
C LEU A 286 7.82 5.78 7.55
N VAL A 287 9.13 6.04 7.73
CA VAL A 287 10.01 5.25 8.61
C VAL A 287 10.89 6.14 9.49
N GLY A 288 11.18 5.67 10.71
CA GLY A 288 11.95 6.41 11.70
C GLY A 288 11.14 7.49 12.44
N TYR A 289 11.72 8.05 13.50
CA TYR A 289 11.12 9.11 14.31
C TYR A 289 11.09 10.48 13.59
N ASP A 290 11.85 10.63 12.52
CA ASP A 290 11.97 11.84 11.69
C ASP A 290 11.23 11.72 10.35
N ALA A 291 10.23 10.82 10.25
CA ALA A 291 9.30 10.69 9.13
C ALA A 291 9.97 10.59 7.74
N ARG A 292 10.98 9.71 7.59
CA ARG A 292 11.68 9.52 6.32
C ARG A 292 10.80 8.76 5.33
N HIS A 293 10.83 9.18 4.07
CA HIS A 293 10.12 8.49 2.99
C HIS A 293 10.91 7.26 2.53
N LEU A 294 10.36 6.07 2.76
CA LEU A 294 10.76 4.83 2.11
C LEU A 294 9.95 4.67 0.81
N PRO A 295 10.55 4.46 -0.38
CA PRO A 295 9.80 4.31 -1.62
C PRO A 295 8.78 3.15 -1.57
N GLY A 296 7.53 3.45 -1.91
CA GLY A 296 6.42 2.49 -1.88
C GLY A 296 6.28 1.73 -3.20
N ASN A 297 5.30 0.83 -3.27
CA ASN A 297 5.07 0.00 -4.45
C ASN A 297 4.78 0.81 -5.71
N GLY A 298 4.21 2.02 -5.59
CA GLY A 298 3.96 2.92 -6.72
C GLY A 298 5.21 3.21 -7.57
N ALA A 299 6.40 3.26 -6.96
CA ALA A 299 7.67 3.46 -7.67
C ALA A 299 8.08 2.22 -8.51
N LEU A 300 7.87 1.02 -7.96
CA LEU A 300 8.14 -0.25 -8.62
C LEU A 300 7.16 -0.47 -9.78
N VAL A 301 5.87 -0.24 -9.53
CA VAL A 301 4.80 -0.29 -10.53
C VAL A 301 5.12 0.66 -11.68
N SER A 302 5.41 1.94 -11.39
CA SER A 302 5.74 2.94 -12.41
C SER A 302 6.93 2.51 -13.28
N SER A 303 7.95 1.88 -12.67
CA SER A 303 9.12 1.38 -13.38
C SER A 303 8.76 0.30 -14.41
N VAL A 304 7.91 -0.67 -14.04
CA VAL A 304 7.46 -1.74 -14.95
C VAL A 304 6.47 -1.21 -15.99
N GLU A 305 5.59 -0.28 -15.64
CA GLU A 305 4.66 0.36 -16.59
C GLU A 305 5.42 1.10 -17.70
N VAL A 306 6.43 1.90 -17.33
CA VAL A 306 7.28 2.62 -18.29
C VAL A 306 8.11 1.67 -19.16
N ALA A 307 8.68 0.61 -18.58
CA ALA A 307 9.52 -0.34 -19.33
C ALA A 307 8.71 -1.24 -20.29
N SER A 308 7.48 -1.61 -19.90
CA SER A 308 6.63 -2.51 -20.70
C SER A 308 5.63 -1.80 -21.61
N GLY A 309 5.37 -0.51 -21.40
CA GLY A 309 4.30 0.23 -22.08
C GLY A 309 2.89 -0.25 -21.72
N ARG A 310 2.74 -0.99 -20.60
CA ARG A 310 1.46 -1.52 -20.10
C ARG A 310 1.02 -0.71 -18.88
N THR A 311 -0.29 -0.55 -18.70
CA THR A 311 -0.87 0.01 -17.46
C THR A 311 -1.26 -1.13 -16.52
N ALA A 312 -0.86 -1.03 -15.25
CA ALA A 312 -1.17 -1.99 -14.21
C ALA A 312 -2.57 -1.75 -13.61
N ILE A 313 -3.35 -2.82 -13.45
CA ILE A 313 -4.62 -2.78 -12.72
C ILE A 313 -4.30 -2.70 -11.22
N ASN A 314 -4.67 -1.59 -10.57
CA ASN A 314 -4.55 -1.45 -9.12
C ASN A 314 -5.70 -2.19 -8.42
N VAL A 315 -5.38 -3.05 -7.45
CA VAL A 315 -6.39 -3.79 -6.69
C VAL A 315 -6.51 -3.34 -5.23
N GLY A 316 -5.50 -2.67 -4.66
CA GLY A 316 -5.54 -2.09 -3.32
C GLY A 316 -6.31 -0.78 -3.27
N LYS A 317 -6.47 -0.21 -2.08
CA LYS A 317 -7.09 1.11 -1.87
C LYS A 317 -6.41 2.18 -2.75
N PRO A 318 -7.14 3.12 -3.35
CA PRO A 318 -8.59 3.33 -3.29
C PRO A 318 -9.39 2.59 -4.39
N SER A 319 -8.92 1.45 -4.91
CA SER A 319 -9.53 0.77 -6.06
C SER A 319 -10.96 0.30 -5.81
N PRO A 320 -11.91 0.55 -6.75
CA PRO A 320 -13.26 0.01 -6.65
C PRO A 320 -13.31 -1.52 -6.77
N VAL A 321 -12.24 -2.17 -7.26
CA VAL A 321 -12.10 -3.64 -7.29
C VAL A 321 -12.16 -4.24 -5.88
N LEU A 322 -11.58 -3.55 -4.90
CA LEU A 322 -11.61 -3.93 -3.49
C LEU A 322 -12.97 -3.66 -2.87
N ALA A 323 -13.52 -2.46 -3.09
CA ALA A 323 -14.80 -2.03 -2.54
C ALA A 323 -15.96 -2.94 -2.96
N ASN A 324 -16.09 -3.18 -4.28
CA ASN A 324 -17.17 -3.99 -4.84
C ASN A 324 -17.16 -5.40 -4.26
N TRP A 325 -15.98 -6.02 -4.17
CA TRP A 325 -15.87 -7.35 -3.60
C TRP A 325 -16.12 -7.39 -2.09
N LEU A 326 -15.66 -6.41 -1.30
CA LEU A 326 -15.97 -6.37 0.14
C LEU A 326 -17.48 -6.30 0.39
N MET A 327 -18.21 -5.53 -0.42
CA MET A 327 -19.68 -5.48 -0.38
C MET A 327 -20.32 -6.82 -0.78
N GLU A 328 -19.86 -7.45 -1.86
CA GLU A 328 -20.40 -8.72 -2.37
C GLU A 328 -20.14 -9.91 -1.44
N GLU A 329 -18.92 -10.04 -0.89
CA GLU A 329 -18.49 -11.18 -0.07
C GLU A 329 -19.09 -11.15 1.33
N PHE A 330 -19.11 -9.98 1.96
CA PHE A 330 -19.52 -9.82 3.36
C PHE A 330 -20.91 -9.18 3.53
N ASN A 331 -21.60 -8.85 2.42
CA ASN A 331 -22.92 -8.22 2.41
C ASN A 331 -22.96 -6.92 3.25
N LEU A 332 -21.90 -6.10 3.13
CA LEU A 332 -21.73 -4.88 3.94
C LEU A 332 -22.75 -3.81 3.55
N ASN A 333 -23.50 -3.31 4.53
CA ASN A 333 -24.28 -2.09 4.36
C ASN A 333 -23.36 -0.86 4.42
N LEU A 334 -23.12 -0.21 3.28
CA LEU A 334 -22.28 0.99 3.20
C LEU A 334 -22.77 2.14 4.11
N ASP A 335 -24.08 2.29 4.28
CA ASP A 335 -24.70 3.31 5.14
C ASP A 335 -24.45 3.09 6.65
N GLU A 336 -23.83 1.96 7.01
CA GLU A 336 -23.43 1.57 8.37
C GLU A 336 -21.92 1.27 8.46
N THR A 337 -21.16 1.59 7.40
CA THR A 337 -19.73 1.25 7.27
C THR A 337 -18.83 2.46 7.50
N MET A 338 -17.79 2.28 8.32
CA MET A 338 -16.76 3.26 8.60
C MET A 338 -15.39 2.73 8.12
N MET A 339 -14.70 3.52 7.30
CA MET A 339 -13.28 3.31 6.97
C MET A 339 -12.44 4.18 7.91
N ILE A 340 -11.45 3.60 8.57
CA ILE A 340 -10.52 4.26 9.48
C ILE A 340 -9.10 4.11 8.93
N GLY A 341 -8.45 5.24 8.66
CA GLY A 341 -7.17 5.30 7.97
C GLY A 341 -6.28 6.45 8.42
N ASP A 342 -5.01 6.43 8.04
CA ASP A 342 -4.04 7.50 8.27
C ASP A 342 -3.69 8.28 7.00
N ARG A 343 -4.20 7.88 5.83
CA ARG A 343 -3.91 8.49 4.52
C ARG A 343 -5.13 9.06 3.80
N LEU A 344 -4.98 10.29 3.31
CA LEU A 344 -6.01 10.99 2.51
C LEU A 344 -6.23 10.35 1.12
N ASP A 345 -5.14 10.00 0.44
CA ASP A 345 -5.13 9.56 -0.97
C ASP A 345 -5.54 8.09 -1.18
N THR A 346 -5.47 7.29 -0.12
CA THR A 346 -5.76 5.86 -0.12
C THR A 346 -6.95 5.54 0.77
N ASP A 347 -6.92 5.77 2.08
CA ASP A 347 -8.00 5.34 2.99
C ASP A 347 -9.24 6.22 2.89
N VAL A 348 -9.06 7.54 3.04
CA VAL A 348 -10.18 8.48 3.00
C VAL A 348 -10.81 8.47 1.61
N LYS A 349 -9.96 8.49 0.56
CA LYS A 349 -10.39 8.30 -0.82
C LYS A 349 -11.12 6.98 -1.03
N PHE A 350 -10.64 5.87 -0.47
CA PHE A 350 -11.33 4.58 -0.54
C PHE A 350 -12.72 4.65 0.08
N GLY A 351 -12.85 5.15 1.31
CA GLY A 351 -14.14 5.28 1.99
C GLY A 351 -15.14 6.14 1.21
N ASN A 352 -14.67 7.28 0.70
CA ASN A 352 -15.48 8.25 -0.04
C ASN A 352 -15.90 7.73 -1.43
N CYS A 353 -14.97 7.23 -2.25
CA CYS A 353 -15.27 6.65 -3.57
C CYS A 353 -16.21 5.42 -3.44
N SER A 354 -16.06 4.65 -2.37
CA SER A 354 -16.93 3.51 -2.03
C SER A 354 -18.27 3.92 -1.43
N ARG A 355 -18.50 5.21 -1.14
CA ARG A 355 -19.73 5.75 -0.52
C ARG A 355 -20.03 5.16 0.85
N MET A 356 -19.01 4.84 1.63
CA MET A 356 -19.16 4.43 3.03
C MET A 356 -19.71 5.59 3.87
N LYS A 357 -20.49 5.28 4.90
CA LYS A 357 -21.11 6.25 5.82
C LYS A 357 -20.11 7.25 6.41
N CYS A 358 -18.91 6.78 6.71
CA CYS A 358 -17.84 7.56 7.29
C CYS A 358 -16.48 7.16 6.71
N SER A 359 -15.75 8.14 6.20
CA SER A 359 -14.29 8.10 6.05
C SER A 359 -13.68 8.87 7.22
N ALA A 360 -12.91 8.17 8.06
CA ALA A 360 -12.27 8.73 9.23
C ALA A 360 -10.75 8.73 9.09
N LEU A 361 -10.15 9.88 9.39
CA LEU A 361 -8.71 10.05 9.47
C LEU A 361 -8.25 10.01 10.94
N VAL A 362 -7.24 9.21 11.23
CA VAL A 362 -6.44 9.29 12.46
C VAL A 362 -5.12 10.02 12.22
N LEU A 363 -4.59 10.68 13.25
CA LEU A 363 -3.40 11.53 13.19
C LEU A 363 -2.15 10.82 13.74
N THR A 364 -2.11 9.49 13.60
CA THR A 364 -1.02 8.61 14.09
C THR A 364 -0.09 8.06 13.00
N GLY A 365 -0.36 8.37 11.73
CA GLY A 365 0.39 7.86 10.58
C GLY A 365 0.86 8.96 9.64
N CYS A 366 0.52 8.85 8.36
CA CYS A 366 1.17 9.58 7.29
C CYS A 366 0.64 10.99 7.06
N THR A 367 -0.67 11.22 7.19
CA THR A 367 -1.26 12.54 6.94
C THR A 367 -0.91 13.53 8.05
N THR A 368 -0.28 14.63 7.67
CA THR A 368 0.04 15.77 8.53
C THR A 368 -1.02 16.86 8.46
N VAL A 369 -1.04 17.76 9.45
CA VAL A 369 -1.82 19.02 9.39
C VAL A 369 -1.57 19.78 8.10
N ASN A 370 -0.31 19.94 7.69
CA ASN A 370 0.05 20.73 6.50
C ASN A 370 -0.59 20.18 5.23
N GLU A 371 -0.69 18.86 5.07
CA GLU A 371 -1.34 18.24 3.91
C GLU A 371 -2.85 18.45 3.92
N ILE A 372 -3.49 18.46 5.09
CA ILE A 372 -4.90 18.83 5.25
C ILE A 372 -5.10 20.31 4.86
N GLU A 373 -4.24 21.22 5.33
CA GLU A 373 -4.30 22.63 4.98
C GLU A 373 -4.11 22.86 3.47
N GLU A 374 -3.12 22.21 2.87
CA GLU A 374 -2.87 22.26 1.42
C GLU A 374 -4.04 21.72 0.61
N LEU A 375 -4.64 20.59 1.01
CA LEU A 375 -5.82 20.04 0.35
C LEU A 375 -6.99 21.04 0.36
N MET A 376 -7.25 21.66 1.51
CA MET A 376 -8.30 22.67 1.67
C MET A 376 -8.03 23.92 0.81
N LEU A 377 -6.79 24.40 0.76
CA LEU A 377 -6.39 25.54 -0.09
C LEU A 377 -6.55 25.21 -1.59
N ARG A 378 -6.17 24.01 -2.03
CA ARG A 378 -6.37 23.54 -3.42
C ARG A 378 -7.86 23.54 -3.81
N MET A 379 -8.76 23.21 -2.88
CA MET A 379 -10.21 23.24 -3.11
C MET A 379 -10.81 24.64 -3.20
N GLU A 380 -10.26 25.60 -2.47
CA GLU A 380 -10.64 27.02 -2.55
C GLU A 380 -10.21 27.65 -3.89
N GLY A 381 -9.11 27.15 -4.49
CA GLY A 381 -8.43 27.76 -5.63
C GLY A 381 -8.93 27.43 -7.04
N ASP A 382 -9.17 26.16 -7.42
CA ASP A 382 -9.36 25.79 -8.85
C ASP A 382 -10.30 24.59 -9.13
N THR A 383 -10.33 24.19 -10.40
CA THR A 383 -11.39 23.48 -11.14
C THR A 383 -11.41 21.96 -10.97
N ASN A 384 -10.33 21.33 -10.50
CA ASN A 384 -10.22 19.87 -10.34
C ASN A 384 -10.90 19.36 -9.05
N LYS A 385 -12.14 19.81 -8.81
CA LYS A 385 -12.84 19.68 -7.53
C LYS A 385 -13.22 18.26 -7.13
N GLU A 386 -13.32 17.33 -8.06
CA GLU A 386 -13.85 15.99 -7.78
C GLU A 386 -12.82 15.13 -7.03
N GLU A 387 -11.63 14.89 -7.59
CA GLU A 387 -10.57 14.11 -6.94
C GLU A 387 -10.13 14.68 -5.59
N SER A 388 -10.00 16.01 -5.46
CA SER A 388 -9.68 16.65 -4.17
C SER A 388 -10.81 16.49 -3.14
N ARG A 389 -12.08 16.36 -3.58
CA ARG A 389 -13.20 16.11 -2.66
C ARG A 389 -13.23 14.67 -2.16
N GLU A 390 -12.82 13.71 -2.99
CA GLU A 390 -12.71 12.32 -2.58
C GLU A 390 -11.68 12.13 -1.46
N MET A 391 -10.70 13.03 -1.33
CA MET A 391 -9.69 13.01 -0.26
C MET A 391 -10.11 13.74 1.03
N ILE A 392 -11.33 14.27 1.16
CA ILE A 392 -11.79 14.94 2.38
C ILE A 392 -12.34 13.92 3.40
N PRO A 393 -11.79 13.82 4.62
CA PRO A 393 -12.36 12.94 5.63
C PRO A 393 -13.71 13.47 6.13
N THR A 394 -14.69 12.59 6.32
CA THR A 394 -15.93 12.99 7.02
C THR A 394 -15.67 13.34 8.49
N THR A 395 -14.70 12.67 9.12
CA THR A 395 -14.37 12.82 10.54
C THR A 395 -12.86 12.73 10.77
N ILE A 396 -12.32 13.52 11.71
CA ILE A 396 -10.93 13.42 12.18
C ILE A 396 -10.92 13.25 13.71
N PHE A 397 -10.10 12.33 14.22
CA PHE A 397 -9.81 12.14 15.65
C PHE A 397 -8.34 11.73 15.87
N PRO A 398 -7.77 11.82 17.08
CA PRO A 398 -6.34 11.58 17.31
C PRO A 398 -5.88 10.17 16.90
N HIS A 399 -6.43 9.13 17.53
CA HIS A 399 -6.01 7.73 17.38
C HIS A 399 -7.16 6.75 17.66
N VAL A 400 -7.03 5.49 17.21
CA VAL A 400 -8.09 4.45 17.34
C VAL A 400 -8.62 4.26 18.77
N GLY A 401 -7.79 4.43 19.79
CA GLY A 401 -8.19 4.39 21.19
C GLY A 401 -9.29 5.36 21.64
N TYR A 402 -9.69 6.32 20.81
CA TYR A 402 -10.89 7.12 21.02
C TYR A 402 -12.19 6.34 20.75
N MET A 403 -12.12 5.24 20.00
CA MET A 403 -13.26 4.38 19.67
C MET A 403 -13.54 3.43 20.83
N VAL A 404 -14.54 3.78 21.64
CA VAL A 404 -15.09 2.89 22.67
C VAL A 404 -16.55 2.62 22.31
N VAL A 405 -16.94 1.35 22.30
CA VAL A 405 -18.35 0.94 22.31
C VAL A 405 -18.68 0.51 23.73
N ASN A 406 -19.55 1.28 24.38
CA ASN A 406 -20.11 0.91 25.67
C ASN A 406 -21.31 -0.01 25.45
N ASP A 407 -21.49 -1.01 26.31
CA ASP A 407 -22.72 -1.79 26.38
C ASP A 407 -23.93 -0.84 26.55
N THR A 408 -25.01 -1.09 25.80
CA THR A 408 -26.26 -0.29 25.83
C THR A 408 -27.45 -1.10 26.32
#